data_AF-G5GN07-F1
#
_entry.id   AF-G5GN07-F1
#
_cell.length_a   1.000
_cell.length_b   1.000
_cell.length_c   1.000
_cell.angle_alpha   90.00
_cell.angle_beta   90.00
_cell.angle_gamma   90.00
#
_symmetry.space_group_name_H-M   'P 1'
#
loop_
_entity.id
_entity.type
_entity.pdbx_description
1 polymer ?
#
loop_
_entity_poly.entity_id
_entity_poly.type
_entity_poly.pdbx_seq_one_letter_code
_entity_poly.pdbx_strand_id
1 'polypeptide(L)'
;MIPGLLTFEQHFRMVREQYVIIGGTACDLLIHEQGGDFRATKDLDMVLIVETMTSNFGETFWAFIREAGYETWCRSDKTPQYYRFMNPKYDQYPKIIELFSRQPDYITPRSDIHLAPIHVDDDISSLSAILLNDVYYEFLRSGIVSSSVGVPVLDIPYLIAFKVKAWLDNRERMSQGEDVHRNDISKHKNDVLRLVSYVQPDITTPVPTEIYTDIDHFCNAMENEEINFKQLGLGNVSKEEVLQAIRESFTMG
;
A
#
# COMPACT_ATOMS: atom_id res chain seq x y z
N MET A 1 -7.55 2.46 14.00
CA MET A 1 -7.34 1.00 14.15
C MET A 1 -8.42 0.24 13.39
N ILE A 2 -8.00 -0.61 12.45
CA ILE A 2 -8.89 -1.35 11.57
C ILE A 2 -9.53 -2.53 12.30
N PRO A 3 -10.86 -2.71 12.21
CA PRO A 3 -11.55 -3.88 12.73
C PRO A 3 -10.93 -5.18 12.20
N GLY A 4 -10.60 -6.10 13.10
CA GLY A 4 -10.07 -7.42 12.77
C GLY A 4 -8.57 -7.52 12.54
N LEU A 5 -7.81 -6.42 12.66
CA LEU A 5 -6.36 -6.48 12.54
C LEU A 5 -5.69 -7.32 13.64
N LEU A 6 -6.21 -7.27 14.88
CA LEU A 6 -5.69 -8.11 15.96
C LEU A 6 -5.90 -9.60 15.69
N THR A 7 -7.07 -9.98 15.16
CA THR A 7 -7.36 -11.35 14.73
C THR A 7 -6.40 -11.78 13.63
N PHE A 8 -6.14 -10.88 12.67
CA PHE A 8 -5.17 -11.12 11.61
C PHE A 8 -3.76 -11.35 12.18
N GLU A 9 -3.26 -10.45 13.04
CA GLU A 9 -1.94 -10.60 13.67
C GLU A 9 -1.77 -11.96 14.35
N GLN A 10 -2.76 -12.40 15.13
CA GLN A 10 -2.72 -13.66 15.86
C GLN A 10 -2.53 -14.88 14.93
N HIS A 11 -3.20 -14.88 13.78
CA HIS A 11 -3.10 -15.96 12.80
C HIS A 11 -1.76 -15.94 12.06
N PHE A 12 -1.28 -14.76 11.70
CA PHE A 12 -0.12 -14.60 10.84
C PHE A 12 1.20 -14.38 11.60
N ARG A 13 1.19 -14.41 12.94
CA ARG A 13 2.37 -14.17 13.80
C ARG A 13 3.59 -15.05 13.48
N MET A 14 3.38 -16.28 13.00
CA MET A 14 4.47 -17.23 12.71
C MET A 14 5.05 -17.05 11.29
N VAL A 15 4.42 -16.22 10.46
CA VAL A 15 4.79 -15.98 9.05
C VAL A 15 4.98 -14.49 8.76
N ARG A 16 5.31 -13.69 9.78
CA ARG A 16 5.48 -12.23 9.69
C ARG A 16 6.58 -11.77 8.73
N GLU A 17 7.53 -12.64 8.41
CA GLU A 17 8.59 -12.33 7.45
C GLU A 17 8.16 -12.55 5.99
N GLN A 18 6.97 -13.11 5.75
CA GLN A 18 6.49 -13.56 4.44
C GLN A 18 5.53 -12.58 3.78
N TYR A 19 5.17 -11.50 4.48
CA TYR A 19 4.31 -10.44 3.96
C TYR A 19 4.65 -9.10 4.58
N VAL A 20 4.17 -8.02 3.95
CA VAL A 20 4.14 -6.68 4.53
C VAL A 20 2.78 -6.04 4.25
N ILE A 21 2.19 -5.41 5.26
CA ILE A 21 0.99 -4.59 5.11
C ILE A 21 1.39 -3.21 4.61
N ILE A 22 0.71 -2.73 3.58
CA ILE A 22 0.98 -1.43 2.96
C ILE A 22 -0.31 -0.60 2.88
N GLY A 23 -0.33 0.38 1.98
CA GLY A 23 -1.55 1.10 1.64
C GLY A 23 -2.12 1.90 2.80
N GLY A 24 -3.45 2.02 2.83
CA GLY A 24 -4.14 2.84 3.84
C GLY A 24 -3.97 2.31 5.26
N THR A 25 -3.88 0.98 5.40
CA THR A 25 -3.75 0.34 6.72
C THR A 25 -2.42 0.65 7.38
N ALA A 26 -1.32 0.53 6.64
CA ALA A 26 0.00 0.88 7.15
C ALA A 26 0.07 2.36 7.55
N CYS A 27 -0.52 3.24 6.75
CA CYS A 27 -0.61 4.68 7.07
C CYS A 27 -1.35 4.92 8.39
N ASP A 28 -2.53 4.31 8.58
CA ASP A 28 -3.33 4.45 9.81
C ASP A 28 -2.56 4.00 11.04
N LEU A 29 -1.88 2.85 10.96
CA LEU A 29 -1.12 2.29 12.08
C LEU A 29 0.04 3.21 12.49
N LEU A 30 0.89 3.58 11.54
CA LEU A 30 2.09 4.38 11.82
C LEU A 30 1.75 5.80 12.29
N ILE A 31 0.69 6.41 11.74
CA ILE A 31 0.24 7.74 12.16
C ILE A 31 -0.38 7.68 13.56
N HIS A 32 -1.19 6.66 13.85
CA HIS A 32 -1.79 6.48 15.17
C HIS A 32 -0.73 6.25 16.26
N GLU A 33 0.37 5.56 15.95
CA GLU A 33 1.52 5.40 16.84
C GLU A 33 2.17 6.74 17.22
N GLN A 34 2.07 7.73 16.34
CA GLN A 34 2.54 9.10 16.59
C GLN A 34 1.45 10.02 17.16
N GLY A 35 0.29 9.48 17.56
CA GLY A 35 -0.82 10.23 18.15
C GLY A 35 -1.66 11.03 17.14
N GLY A 36 -1.48 10.77 15.84
CA GLY A 36 -2.30 11.36 14.79
C GLY A 36 -3.49 10.47 14.39
N ASP A 37 -4.35 11.01 13.55
CA ASP A 37 -5.39 10.25 12.87
C ASP A 37 -5.05 10.12 11.39
N PHE A 38 -5.48 9.02 10.75
CA PHE A 38 -5.51 8.89 9.29
C PHE A 38 -6.95 8.71 8.79
N ARG A 39 -7.17 8.83 7.48
CA ARG A 39 -8.51 8.56 6.92
C ARG A 39 -8.85 7.08 7.11
N ALA A 40 -10.11 6.77 7.40
CA ALA A 40 -10.55 5.39 7.53
C ALA A 40 -10.31 4.62 6.22
N THR A 41 -9.73 3.42 6.35
CA THR A 41 -9.62 2.43 5.29
C THR A 41 -10.27 1.12 5.75
N LYS A 42 -10.79 0.36 4.79
CA LYS A 42 -11.36 -0.97 5.02
C LYS A 42 -10.52 -2.08 4.42
N ASP A 43 -9.57 -1.71 3.57
CA ASP A 43 -8.73 -2.60 2.79
C ASP A 43 -7.44 -2.90 3.55
N LEU A 44 -7.19 -4.19 3.78
CA LEU A 44 -5.92 -4.71 4.26
C LEU A 44 -5.08 -5.08 3.03
N ASP A 45 -4.28 -4.13 2.55
CA ASP A 45 -3.38 -4.29 1.41
C ASP A 45 -2.10 -5.00 1.86
N MET A 46 -1.80 -6.15 1.27
CA MET A 46 -0.66 -6.98 1.67
C MET A 46 0.21 -7.38 0.47
N VAL A 47 1.51 -7.13 0.55
CA VAL A 47 2.49 -7.64 -0.42
C VAL A 47 3.13 -8.90 0.14
N LEU A 48 3.14 -9.98 -0.65
CA LEU A 48 3.84 -11.22 -0.34
C LEU A 48 5.33 -11.08 -0.67
N ILE A 49 6.19 -11.47 0.27
CA ILE A 49 7.65 -11.47 0.11
C ILE A 49 8.08 -12.85 -0.38
N VAL A 50 8.08 -13.04 -1.70
CA VAL A 50 8.26 -14.36 -2.33
C VAL A 50 9.57 -15.05 -1.94
N GLU A 51 10.61 -14.29 -1.63
CA GLU A 51 11.92 -14.80 -1.22
C GLU A 51 11.91 -15.51 0.14
N THR A 52 10.95 -15.20 1.02
CA THR A 52 10.82 -15.78 2.36
C THR A 52 9.60 -16.70 2.49
N MET A 53 8.81 -16.82 1.42
CA MET A 53 7.59 -17.61 1.39
C MET A 53 7.85 -19.10 1.64
N THR A 54 6.96 -19.68 2.44
CA THR A 54 6.92 -21.12 2.76
C THR A 54 5.51 -21.63 2.51
N SER A 55 5.35 -22.96 2.39
CA SER A 55 4.00 -23.57 2.28
C SER A 55 3.10 -23.21 3.46
N ASN A 56 3.69 -22.97 4.65
CA ASN A 56 2.98 -22.61 5.87
C ASN A 56 2.17 -21.31 5.73
N PHE A 57 2.64 -20.33 4.96
CA PHE A 57 1.85 -19.11 4.72
C PHE A 57 0.57 -19.44 3.96
N GLY A 58 0.67 -20.20 2.87
CA GLY A 58 -0.49 -20.55 2.05
C GLY A 58 -1.53 -21.35 2.84
N GLU A 59 -1.09 -22.33 3.65
CA GLU A 59 -1.96 -23.09 4.55
C GLU A 59 -2.66 -22.18 5.57
N THR A 60 -1.90 -21.29 6.23
CA THR A 60 -2.41 -20.33 7.21
C THR A 60 -3.42 -19.37 6.58
N PHE A 61 -3.07 -18.81 5.42
CA PHE A 61 -3.90 -17.85 4.70
C PHE A 61 -5.23 -18.48 4.27
N TRP A 62 -5.20 -19.66 3.66
CA TRP A 62 -6.42 -20.32 3.23
C TRP A 62 -7.27 -20.83 4.39
N ALA A 63 -6.66 -21.24 5.50
CA ALA A 63 -7.41 -21.56 6.72
C ALA A 63 -8.15 -20.31 7.22
N PHE A 64 -7.46 -19.17 7.30
CA PHE A 64 -8.04 -17.88 7.69
C PHE A 64 -9.20 -17.46 6.77
N ILE A 65 -9.00 -17.53 5.46
CA ILE A 65 -10.03 -17.19 4.47
C ILE A 65 -11.29 -18.07 4.62
N ARG A 66 -11.11 -19.38 4.79
CA ARG A 66 -12.23 -20.33 4.97
C ARG A 66 -12.95 -20.15 6.31
N GLU A 67 -12.20 -19.95 7.39
CA GLU A 67 -12.75 -19.77 8.74
C GLU A 67 -13.61 -18.50 8.82
N ALA A 68 -13.10 -17.40 8.26
CA ALA A 68 -13.81 -16.13 8.19
C ALA A 68 -14.97 -16.14 7.19
N GLY A 69 -14.99 -17.09 6.25
CA GLY A 69 -16.02 -17.22 5.22
C GLY A 69 -16.03 -16.06 4.23
N TYR A 70 -14.85 -15.61 3.81
CA TYR A 70 -14.75 -14.54 2.80
C TYR A 70 -15.33 -14.96 1.46
N GLU A 71 -15.95 -14.00 0.80
CA GLU A 71 -16.33 -14.09 -0.60
C GLU A 71 -15.13 -13.69 -1.47
N THR A 72 -14.84 -14.48 -2.51
CA THR A 72 -13.93 -14.05 -3.58
C THR A 72 -14.68 -13.15 -4.55
N TRP A 73 -14.14 -11.98 -4.88
CA TRP A 73 -14.80 -11.08 -5.82
C TRP A 73 -14.74 -11.62 -7.26
N CYS A 74 -15.83 -11.51 -8.02
CA CYS A 74 -15.87 -11.83 -9.44
C CYS A 74 -16.24 -10.56 -10.22
N ARG A 75 -15.52 -10.24 -11.30
CA ARG A 75 -15.96 -9.21 -12.25
C ARG A 75 -17.30 -9.60 -12.88
N SER A 76 -17.97 -8.64 -13.50
CA SER A 76 -19.21 -8.84 -14.26
C SER A 76 -19.10 -9.87 -15.39
N ASP A 77 -17.89 -10.21 -15.82
CA ASP A 77 -17.57 -11.25 -16.80
C ASP A 77 -17.39 -12.67 -16.19
N LYS A 78 -17.62 -12.81 -14.88
CA LYS A 78 -17.46 -14.06 -14.11
C LYS A 78 -16.01 -14.57 -14.00
N THR A 79 -15.00 -13.72 -14.26
CA THR A 79 -13.62 -14.06 -13.88
C THR A 79 -13.43 -13.82 -12.37
N PRO A 80 -13.04 -14.85 -11.59
CA PRO A 80 -12.79 -14.66 -10.16
C PRO A 80 -11.45 -13.95 -9.95
N GLN A 81 -11.45 -12.92 -9.10
CA GLN A 81 -10.24 -12.27 -8.62
C GLN A 81 -9.80 -12.93 -7.31
N TYR A 82 -8.83 -13.84 -7.42
CA TYR A 82 -8.34 -14.67 -6.31
C TYR A 82 -7.44 -13.93 -5.31
N TYR A 83 -7.27 -12.62 -5.47
CA TYR A 83 -6.41 -11.80 -4.61
C TYR A 83 -7.18 -10.71 -3.85
N ARG A 84 -8.51 -10.57 -4.06
CA ARG A 84 -9.37 -9.68 -3.27
C ARG A 84 -10.46 -10.49 -2.58
N PHE A 85 -10.44 -10.48 -1.26
CA PHE A 85 -11.36 -11.20 -0.39
C PHE A 85 -12.22 -10.21 0.38
N MET A 86 -13.54 -10.35 0.30
CA MET A 86 -14.49 -9.38 0.84
C MET A 86 -15.57 -10.06 1.68
N ASN A 87 -16.33 -9.24 2.42
CA ASN A 87 -17.55 -9.65 3.12
C ASN A 87 -17.35 -10.88 4.02
N PRO A 88 -16.40 -10.86 4.98
CA PRO A 88 -16.29 -11.96 5.93
C PRO A 88 -17.60 -12.10 6.72
N LYS A 89 -17.93 -13.33 7.10
CA LYS A 89 -19.13 -13.65 7.86
C LYS A 89 -19.14 -13.04 9.26
N TYR A 90 -17.97 -12.78 9.84
CA TYR A 90 -17.82 -12.28 11.21
C TYR A 90 -17.06 -10.95 11.24
N ASP A 91 -17.50 -10.03 12.10
CA ASP A 91 -16.93 -8.67 12.22
C ASP A 91 -15.53 -8.62 12.83
N GLN A 92 -15.07 -9.73 13.42
CA GLN A 92 -13.73 -9.86 13.99
C GLN A 92 -12.63 -10.02 12.93
N TYR A 93 -12.96 -10.09 11.64
CA TYR A 93 -11.99 -10.20 10.55
C TYR A 93 -11.94 -8.90 9.71
N PRO A 94 -10.79 -8.59 9.07
CA PRO A 94 -10.68 -7.45 8.16
C PRO A 94 -11.77 -7.47 7.09
N LYS A 95 -12.39 -6.33 6.80
CA LYS A 95 -13.53 -6.30 5.87
C LYS A 95 -13.15 -6.65 4.44
N ILE A 96 -11.97 -6.23 4.01
CA ILE A 96 -11.40 -6.50 2.70
C ILE A 96 -9.94 -6.85 2.89
N ILE A 97 -9.48 -7.90 2.22
CA ILE A 97 -8.05 -8.27 2.12
C ILE A 97 -7.66 -8.27 0.65
N GLU A 98 -6.59 -7.55 0.34
CA GLU A 98 -5.99 -7.54 -0.99
C GLU A 98 -4.57 -8.08 -0.92
N LEU A 99 -4.27 -9.07 -1.77
CA LEU A 99 -2.94 -9.66 -1.90
C LEU A 99 -2.25 -9.17 -3.17
N PHE A 100 -0.97 -8.85 -3.02
CA PHE A 100 -0.08 -8.44 -4.09
C PHE A 100 1.20 -9.27 -4.06
N SER A 101 1.82 -9.51 -5.22
CA SER A 101 3.08 -10.24 -5.32
C SER A 101 3.86 -9.78 -6.56
N ARG A 102 5.19 -9.68 -6.45
CA ARG A 102 6.07 -9.45 -7.61
C ARG A 102 6.10 -10.62 -8.58
N GLN A 103 5.78 -11.82 -8.07
CA GLN A 103 5.63 -13.02 -8.88
C GLN A 103 4.16 -13.45 -8.78
N PRO A 104 3.32 -12.98 -9.71
CA PRO A 104 1.91 -13.29 -9.69
C PRO A 104 1.66 -14.80 -9.83
N ASP A 105 2.60 -15.54 -10.41
CA ASP A 105 2.55 -17.00 -10.52
C ASP A 105 2.72 -17.76 -9.19
N TYR A 106 3.23 -17.14 -8.13
CA TYR A 106 3.20 -17.74 -6.78
C TYR A 106 1.79 -17.76 -6.18
N ILE A 107 0.90 -16.96 -6.78
CA ILE A 107 -0.54 -16.95 -6.58
C ILE A 107 -1.19 -17.86 -7.66
N THR A 108 -0.47 -18.83 -8.26
CA THR A 108 -1.02 -19.85 -9.17
C THR A 108 -1.14 -21.20 -8.45
N PRO A 109 -2.09 -22.10 -8.77
CA PRO A 109 -2.28 -23.28 -7.96
C PRO A 109 -1.12 -24.23 -8.11
N ARG A 110 -0.32 -24.43 -7.06
CA ARG A 110 0.21 -25.78 -6.84
C ARG A 110 -0.97 -26.65 -6.43
N SER A 111 -0.90 -27.94 -6.75
CA SER A 111 -1.97 -28.93 -6.60
C SER A 111 -2.63 -29.03 -5.21
N ASP A 112 -2.13 -28.27 -4.23
CA ASP A 112 -2.56 -28.15 -2.83
C ASP A 112 -3.07 -26.74 -2.44
N ILE A 113 -2.86 -25.68 -3.23
CA ILE A 113 -3.21 -24.29 -2.89
C ILE A 113 -3.76 -23.59 -4.13
N HIS A 114 -5.07 -23.41 -4.26
CA HIS A 114 -5.72 -22.84 -5.45
C HIS A 114 -5.76 -21.31 -5.47
N LEU A 115 -4.85 -20.64 -6.17
CA LEU A 115 -4.99 -19.22 -6.54
C LEU A 115 -4.89 -19.14 -8.07
N ALA A 116 -5.78 -18.49 -8.83
CA ALA A 116 -5.81 -18.59 -10.31
C ALA A 116 -5.33 -17.31 -11.04
N PRO A 117 -5.05 -17.38 -12.37
CA PRO A 117 -4.42 -16.29 -13.13
C PRO A 117 -5.31 -15.06 -13.33
N ILE A 118 -4.65 -13.93 -13.59
CA ILE A 118 -5.04 -12.58 -13.15
C ILE A 118 -5.65 -11.70 -14.27
N HIS A 119 -6.66 -10.90 -13.92
CA HIS A 119 -6.95 -9.61 -14.54
C HIS A 119 -7.29 -8.58 -13.46
N VAL A 120 -6.68 -7.40 -13.53
CA VAL A 120 -6.52 -6.45 -12.40
C VAL A 120 -7.47 -5.26 -12.50
N ASP A 121 -7.97 -4.78 -11.35
CA ASP A 121 -8.72 -3.52 -11.24
C ASP A 121 -7.77 -2.31 -11.24
N ASP A 122 -8.20 -1.11 -11.63
CA ASP A 122 -7.27 -0.03 -11.98
C ASP A 122 -6.36 0.47 -10.83
N ASP A 123 -6.85 0.49 -9.59
CA ASP A 123 -6.06 0.85 -8.38
C ASP A 123 -5.10 -0.29 -7.97
N ILE A 124 -5.52 -1.54 -8.19
CA ILE A 124 -4.74 -2.76 -7.94
C ILE A 124 -3.66 -2.92 -9.02
N SER A 125 -3.94 -2.44 -10.24
CA SER A 125 -3.04 -2.46 -11.39
C SER A 125 -1.82 -1.59 -11.14
N SER A 126 -2.03 -0.38 -10.61
CA SER A 126 -0.93 0.56 -10.34
C SER A 126 0.04 -0.01 -9.30
N LEU A 127 -0.44 -0.52 -8.16
CA LEU A 127 0.45 -1.12 -7.17
C LEU A 127 1.12 -2.41 -7.65
N SER A 128 0.39 -3.27 -8.37
CA SER A 128 0.99 -4.48 -8.95
C SER A 128 2.08 -4.14 -9.97
N ALA A 129 1.88 -3.11 -10.80
CA ALA A 129 2.85 -2.62 -11.77
C ALA A 129 4.11 -2.06 -11.07
N ILE A 130 3.93 -1.33 -9.95
CA ILE A 130 5.04 -0.83 -9.14
C ILE A 130 5.88 -2.00 -8.59
N LEU A 131 5.25 -3.08 -8.14
CA LEU A 131 5.96 -4.24 -7.59
C LEU A 131 6.72 -5.06 -8.63
N LEU A 132 6.38 -4.92 -9.92
CA LEU A 132 7.16 -5.52 -11.02
C LEU A 132 8.45 -4.75 -11.30
N ASN A 133 8.58 -3.53 -10.81
CA ASN A 133 9.81 -2.75 -10.89
C ASN A 133 10.77 -3.20 -9.78
N ASP A 134 11.92 -3.77 -10.17
CA ASP A 134 12.91 -4.29 -9.23
C ASP A 134 13.45 -3.22 -8.27
N VAL A 135 13.58 -1.96 -8.70
CA VAL A 135 14.05 -0.84 -7.86
C VAL A 135 13.05 -0.56 -6.74
N TYR A 136 11.76 -0.48 -7.07
CA TYR A 136 10.71 -0.28 -6.08
C TYR A 136 10.51 -1.51 -5.17
N TYR A 137 10.64 -2.72 -5.71
CA TYR A 137 10.50 -3.94 -4.92
C TYR A 137 11.61 -4.09 -3.87
N GLU A 138 12.87 -3.89 -4.26
CA GLU A 138 13.99 -3.93 -3.32
C GLU A 138 13.91 -2.77 -2.31
N PHE A 139 13.46 -1.59 -2.75
CA PHE A 139 13.19 -0.48 -1.84
C PHE A 139 12.13 -0.86 -0.80
N LEU A 140 11.00 -1.45 -1.21
CA LEU A 140 9.96 -1.94 -0.30
C LEU A 140 10.51 -2.92 0.73
N ARG A 141 11.33 -3.89 0.31
CA ARG A 141 11.93 -4.89 1.22
C ARG A 141 12.81 -4.26 2.29
N SER A 142 13.51 -3.18 1.94
CA SER A 142 14.37 -2.44 2.88
C SER A 142 13.60 -1.58 3.89
N GLY A 143 12.33 -1.26 3.61
CA GLY A 143 11.49 -0.38 4.43
C GLY A 143 10.52 -1.08 5.36
N ILE A 144 10.62 -2.41 5.51
CA ILE A 144 9.71 -3.18 6.36
C ILE A 144 10.07 -2.97 7.83
N VAL A 145 9.09 -2.49 8.61
CA VAL A 145 9.20 -2.29 10.06
C VAL A 145 8.08 -3.04 10.79
N SER A 146 8.26 -3.31 12.07
CA SER A 146 7.19 -3.87 12.90
C SER A 146 6.38 -2.75 13.54
N SER A 147 5.07 -2.73 13.28
CA SER A 147 4.14 -1.85 13.99
C SER A 147 4.04 -2.21 15.47
N SER A 148 3.54 -1.28 16.28
CA SER A 148 3.20 -1.47 17.70
C SER A 148 2.21 -2.63 17.96
N VAL A 149 1.40 -2.98 16.95
CA VAL A 149 0.45 -4.10 17.00
C VAL A 149 1.14 -5.44 16.70
N GLY A 150 2.37 -5.43 16.19
CA GLY A 150 3.18 -6.62 15.92
C GLY A 150 3.10 -7.15 14.49
N VAL A 151 2.39 -6.45 13.59
CA VAL A 151 2.34 -6.77 12.15
C VAL A 151 3.43 -6.03 11.36
N PRO A 152 4.01 -6.65 10.32
CA PRO A 152 4.97 -5.99 9.43
C PRO A 152 4.25 -4.94 8.58
N VAL A 153 4.77 -3.72 8.58
CA VAL A 153 4.25 -2.60 7.79
C VAL A 153 5.40 -1.92 7.03
N LEU A 154 5.07 -1.22 5.96
CA LEU A 154 6.04 -0.39 5.25
C LEU A 154 6.15 0.98 5.95
N ASP A 155 7.37 1.42 6.25
CA ASP A 155 7.62 2.68 6.97
C ASP A 155 7.17 3.93 6.18
N ILE A 156 6.98 5.06 6.86
CA ILE A 156 6.36 6.28 6.31
C ILE A 156 7.07 6.80 5.05
N PRO A 157 8.41 6.98 5.02
CA PRO A 157 9.09 7.48 3.81
C PRO A 157 8.89 6.55 2.60
N TYR A 158 8.81 5.25 2.85
CA TYR A 158 8.57 4.25 1.82
C TYR A 158 7.12 4.29 1.33
N LEU A 159 6.14 4.43 2.23
CA LEU A 159 4.74 4.66 1.86
C LEU A 159 4.56 5.93 1.01
N ILE A 160 5.31 7.00 1.33
CA ILE A 160 5.32 8.23 0.53
C ILE A 160 5.80 7.94 -0.90
N ALA A 161 6.95 7.28 -1.07
CA ALA A 161 7.50 6.96 -2.39
C ALA A 161 6.53 6.11 -3.24
N PHE A 162 5.90 5.10 -2.63
CA PHE A 162 4.91 4.27 -3.32
C PHE A 162 3.67 5.06 -3.75
N LYS A 163 3.19 6.00 -2.93
CA LYS A 163 2.04 6.85 -3.28
C LYS A 163 2.40 7.90 -4.33
N VAL A 164 3.62 8.44 -4.29
CA VAL A 164 4.17 9.30 -5.34
C VAL A 164 4.12 8.57 -6.68
N LYS A 165 4.65 7.35 -6.72
CA LYS A 165 4.66 6.54 -7.95
C LYS A 165 3.26 6.24 -8.46
N ALA A 166 2.36 5.78 -7.58
CA ALA A 166 0.96 5.52 -7.94
C ALA A 166 0.26 6.77 -8.49
N TRP A 167 0.57 7.96 -7.95
CA TRP A 167 0.04 9.21 -8.46
C TRP A 167 0.56 9.54 -9.86
N LEU A 168 1.85 9.38 -10.11
CA LEU A 168 2.48 9.61 -11.42
C LEU A 168 1.90 8.66 -12.47
N ASP A 169 1.84 7.36 -12.16
CA ASP A 169 1.33 6.33 -13.08
C ASP A 169 -0.14 6.59 -13.41
N ASN A 170 -0.99 6.91 -12.42
CA ASN A 170 -2.39 7.23 -12.65
C ASN A 170 -2.57 8.49 -13.51
N ARG A 171 -1.67 9.48 -13.39
CA ARG A 171 -1.68 10.68 -14.26
C ARG A 171 -1.26 10.39 -15.68
N GLU A 172 -0.24 9.57 -15.86
CA GLU A 172 0.23 9.14 -17.18
C GLU A 172 -0.89 8.39 -17.91
N ARG A 173 -1.49 7.39 -17.26
CA ARG A 173 -2.64 6.62 -17.78
C ARG A 173 -3.81 7.52 -18.16
N MET A 174 -4.17 8.48 -17.29
CA MET A 174 -5.21 9.46 -17.59
C MET A 174 -4.87 10.32 -18.82
N SER A 175 -3.60 10.69 -19.01
CA SER A 175 -3.16 11.46 -20.19
C SER A 175 -3.18 10.64 -21.49
N GLN A 176 -3.06 9.31 -21.37
CA GLN A 176 -3.17 8.35 -22.47
C GLN A 176 -4.63 8.01 -22.81
N GLY A 177 -5.60 8.53 -22.06
CA GLY A 177 -7.03 8.35 -22.32
C GLY A 177 -7.64 7.11 -21.65
N GLU A 178 -6.94 6.48 -20.68
CA GLU A 178 -7.52 5.42 -19.86
C GLU A 178 -8.56 5.96 -18.86
N ASP A 179 -9.53 5.13 -18.49
CA ASP A 179 -10.57 5.48 -17.51
C ASP A 179 -10.02 5.39 -16.09
N VAL A 180 -9.29 6.43 -15.67
CA VAL A 180 -8.77 6.55 -14.30
C VAL A 180 -9.71 7.45 -13.50
N HIS A 181 -10.22 6.95 -12.37
CA HIS A 181 -11.03 7.78 -11.49
C HIS A 181 -10.21 8.90 -10.86
N ARG A 182 -10.64 10.16 -11.05
CA ARG A 182 -9.98 11.35 -10.45
C ARG A 182 -9.82 11.29 -8.93
N ASN A 183 -10.70 10.54 -8.26
CA ASN A 183 -10.65 10.34 -6.81
C ASN A 183 -9.40 9.55 -6.40
N ASP A 184 -8.94 8.60 -7.22
CA ASP A 184 -7.78 7.77 -6.91
C ASP A 184 -6.49 8.57 -7.02
N ILE A 185 -6.37 9.41 -8.06
CA ILE A 185 -5.28 10.40 -8.17
C ILE A 185 -5.30 11.33 -6.95
N SER A 186 -6.46 11.88 -6.60
CA SER A 186 -6.57 12.82 -5.48
C SER A 186 -6.24 12.17 -4.13
N LYS A 187 -6.59 10.89 -3.96
CA LYS A 187 -6.29 10.07 -2.77
C LYS A 187 -4.79 9.95 -2.54
N HIS A 188 -4.03 9.53 -3.56
CA HIS A 188 -2.58 9.37 -3.45
C HIS A 188 -1.88 10.70 -3.15
N LYS A 189 -2.26 11.79 -3.84
CA LYS A 189 -1.76 13.14 -3.57
C LYS A 189 -1.97 13.54 -2.11
N ASN A 190 -3.19 13.43 -1.63
CA ASN A 190 -3.55 13.86 -0.27
C ASN A 190 -2.86 13.01 0.80
N ASP A 191 -2.71 11.71 0.55
CA ASP A 191 -2.02 10.81 1.46
C ASP A 191 -0.51 11.17 1.56
N VAL A 192 0.17 11.50 0.45
CA VAL A 192 1.57 11.98 0.47
C VAL A 192 1.72 13.24 1.31
N LEU A 193 0.88 14.24 1.04
CA LEU A 193 0.90 15.52 1.76
C LEU A 193 0.60 15.36 3.25
N ARG A 194 -0.18 14.35 3.64
CA ARG A 194 -0.46 14.06 5.05
C ARG A 194 0.69 13.30 5.72
N LEU A 195 1.28 12.34 5.03
CA LEU A 195 2.35 11.49 5.56
C LEU A 195 3.64 12.26 5.86
N VAL A 196 3.98 13.26 5.03
CA VAL A 196 5.21 14.04 5.24
C VAL A 196 5.24 14.74 6.62
N SER A 197 4.08 15.08 7.19
CA SER A 197 3.99 15.68 8.52
C SER A 197 4.35 14.74 9.67
N TYR A 198 4.48 13.43 9.38
CA TYR A 198 4.85 12.38 10.32
C TYR A 198 6.23 11.79 10.02
N VAL A 199 6.97 12.38 9.07
CA VAL A 199 8.39 12.08 8.85
C VAL A 199 9.21 12.83 9.90
N GLN A 200 10.23 12.17 10.45
CA GLN A 200 11.14 12.81 11.41
C GLN A 200 12.04 13.82 10.66
N PRO A 201 12.03 15.12 11.04
CA PRO A 201 12.75 16.16 10.28
C PRO A 201 14.27 15.92 10.15
N ASP A 202 14.87 15.22 11.12
CA ASP A 202 16.31 14.96 11.15
C ASP A 202 16.71 13.64 10.47
N ILE A 203 15.75 12.91 9.89
CA ILE A 203 15.99 11.64 9.20
C ILE A 203 15.73 11.82 7.72
N THR A 204 16.77 11.57 6.93
CA THR A 204 16.68 11.51 5.46
C THR A 204 16.77 10.07 5.00
N THR A 205 15.82 9.62 4.19
CA THR A 205 15.80 8.27 3.63
C THR A 205 16.60 8.23 2.32
N PRO A 206 17.68 7.43 2.23
CA PRO A 206 18.38 7.24 0.96
C PRO A 206 17.51 6.42 0.01
N VAL A 207 17.36 6.91 -1.22
CA VAL A 207 16.56 6.26 -2.26
C VAL A 207 17.35 6.14 -3.57
N PRO A 208 17.12 5.09 -4.37
CA PRO A 208 17.69 4.98 -5.71
C PRO A 208 17.33 6.19 -6.58
N THR A 209 18.19 6.51 -7.56
CA THR A 209 18.02 7.66 -8.46
C THR A 209 16.64 7.69 -9.14
N GLU A 210 16.10 6.53 -9.51
CA GLU A 210 14.76 6.43 -10.11
C GLU A 210 13.66 6.94 -9.16
N ILE A 211 13.65 6.46 -7.91
CA ILE A 211 12.68 6.87 -6.89
C ILE A 211 12.87 8.36 -6.55
N TYR A 212 14.12 8.83 -6.44
CA TYR A 212 14.41 10.25 -6.22
C TYR A 212 13.84 11.13 -7.34
N THR A 213 13.99 10.68 -8.59
CA THR A 213 13.49 11.40 -9.78
C THR A 213 11.96 11.46 -9.77
N ASP A 214 11.29 10.36 -9.42
CA ASP A 214 9.83 10.32 -9.27
C ASP A 214 9.34 11.29 -8.18
N ILE A 215 10.03 11.35 -7.04
CA ILE A 215 9.72 12.29 -5.96
C ILE A 215 9.87 13.73 -6.42
N ASP A 216 10.94 14.06 -7.16
CA ASP A 216 11.12 15.41 -7.70
C ASP A 216 10.06 15.76 -8.75
N HIS A 217 9.76 14.84 -9.66
CA HIS A 217 8.67 15.00 -10.64
C HIS A 217 7.32 15.25 -9.98
N PHE A 218 7.00 14.51 -8.91
CA PHE A 218 5.80 14.74 -8.12
C PHE A 218 5.79 16.15 -7.52
N CYS A 219 6.88 16.57 -6.88
CA CYS A 219 6.97 17.89 -6.27
C CYS A 219 6.84 19.02 -7.31
N ASN A 220 7.50 18.90 -8.46
CA ASN A 220 7.40 19.85 -9.57
C ASN A 220 5.98 19.93 -10.13
N ALA A 221 5.31 18.79 -10.28
CA ALA A 221 3.92 18.77 -10.73
C ALA A 221 2.97 19.36 -9.68
N MET A 222 3.26 19.16 -8.38
CA MET A 222 2.47 19.73 -7.29
C MET A 222 2.47 21.26 -7.31
N GLU A 223 3.52 21.95 -7.75
CA GLU A 223 3.57 23.42 -7.82
C GLU A 223 2.37 24.02 -8.56
N ASN A 224 1.90 23.34 -9.61
CA ASN A 224 0.79 23.79 -10.46
C ASN A 224 -0.58 23.19 -10.06
N GLU A 225 -0.61 22.25 -9.11
CA GLU A 225 -1.85 21.60 -8.65
C GLU A 225 -2.57 22.40 -7.56
N GLU A 226 -3.90 22.40 -7.58
CA GLU A 226 -4.68 22.94 -6.46
C GLU A 226 -4.65 21.97 -5.27
N ILE A 227 -4.30 22.49 -4.09
CA ILE A 227 -4.17 21.74 -2.84
C ILE A 227 -4.99 22.43 -1.75
N ASN A 228 -5.89 21.68 -1.12
CA ASN A 228 -6.68 22.17 0.01
C ASN A 228 -6.00 21.82 1.34
N PHE A 229 -4.99 22.61 1.73
CA PHE A 229 -4.22 22.38 2.96
C PHE A 229 -5.07 22.38 4.23
N LYS A 230 -6.17 23.15 4.27
CA LYS A 230 -7.09 23.16 5.42
C LYS A 230 -7.74 21.80 5.65
N GLN A 231 -8.12 21.09 4.59
CA GLN A 231 -8.69 19.74 4.70
C GLN A 231 -7.66 18.69 5.11
N LEU A 232 -6.37 18.97 4.93
CA LEU A 232 -5.26 18.08 5.28
C LEU A 232 -4.73 18.31 6.70
N GLY A 233 -5.27 19.28 7.44
CA GLY A 233 -4.75 19.66 8.76
C GLY A 233 -3.48 20.54 8.70
N LEU A 234 -3.15 21.06 7.51
CA LEU A 234 -1.93 21.84 7.22
C LEU A 234 -2.22 23.33 7.05
N GLY A 235 -3.27 23.85 7.71
CA GLY A 235 -3.79 25.21 7.45
C GLY A 235 -2.82 26.37 7.73
N ASN A 236 -1.68 26.11 8.40
CA ASN A 236 -0.68 27.10 8.79
C ASN A 236 0.65 26.96 8.04
N VAL A 237 0.78 26.01 7.11
CA VAL A 237 2.02 25.73 6.37
C VAL A 237 1.81 26.12 4.90
N SER A 238 2.81 26.77 4.31
CA SER A 238 2.80 27.09 2.88
C SER A 238 2.99 25.84 2.01
N LYS A 239 2.59 25.94 0.75
CA LYS A 239 2.77 24.86 -0.21
C LYS A 239 4.24 24.55 -0.41
N GLU A 240 5.04 25.61 -0.51
CA GLU A 240 6.49 25.57 -0.72
C GLU A 240 7.18 24.84 0.44
N GLU A 241 6.81 25.12 1.69
CA GLU A 241 7.34 24.43 2.87
C GLU A 241 7.00 22.94 2.87
N VAL A 242 5.78 22.55 2.49
CA VAL A 242 5.39 21.13 2.42
C VAL A 242 6.16 20.40 1.33
N LEU A 243 6.31 21.00 0.13
CA LEU A 243 7.08 20.39 -0.95
C LEU A 243 8.56 20.31 -0.62
N GLN A 244 9.11 21.31 0.09
CA GLN A 244 10.47 21.27 0.58
C GLN A 244 10.66 20.15 1.60
N ALA A 245 9.74 19.99 2.55
CA ALA A 245 9.79 18.90 3.53
C ALA A 245 9.72 17.51 2.85
N ILE A 246 8.94 17.36 1.78
CA ILE A 246 8.92 16.11 0.99
C ILE A 246 10.31 15.86 0.41
N ARG A 247 10.92 16.85 -0.27
CA ARG A 247 12.25 16.68 -0.86
C ARG A 247 13.33 16.39 0.19
N GLU A 248 13.31 17.09 1.33
CA GLU A 248 14.28 16.91 2.42
C GLU A 248 14.13 15.57 3.15
N SER A 249 12.97 14.93 3.05
CA SER A 249 12.76 13.57 3.57
C SER A 249 13.59 12.51 2.81
N PHE A 250 14.12 12.84 1.62
CA PHE A 250 14.84 11.90 0.77
C PHE A 250 16.19 12.42 0.30
N THR A 251 17.15 11.51 0.14
CA THR A 251 18.42 11.80 -0.51
C THR A 251 18.68 10.77 -1.59
N MET A 252 19.37 11.15 -2.65
CA MET A 252 19.85 10.20 -3.64
C MET A 252 20.90 9.29 -2.97
N GLY A 253 20.65 7.98 -2.99
CA GLY A 253 21.51 6.93 -2.46
C GLY A 253 22.52 6.39 -3.48
#